data_AF-A0A956QW37-F1
#
_entry.id   AF-A0A956QW37-F1
#
_cell.length_a   1.000
_cell.length_b   1.000
_cell.length_c   1.000
_cell.angle_alpha   90.00
_cell.angle_beta   90.00
_cell.angle_gamma   90.00
#
_symmetry.space_group_name_H-M   'P 1'
#
loop_
_entity.id
_entity.type
_entity.pdbx_description
1 polymer ?
#
loop_
_entity_poly.entity_id
_entity_poly.type
_entity_poly.pdbx_seq_one_letter_code
_entity_poly.pdbx_strand_id
1 'polypeptide(L)'
;MAELQTTEGGYSDFIWFCFTGDLEGFYSGFRWDGWESEVQALDGDQGFNVYPPLFAEGGPLGERSRAAVPIKALYTLYAEPDLERS
;
A
#
# COMPACT_ATOMS: atom_id res chain seq x y z
N MET A 1 -1.83 -3.83 11.09
CA MET A 1 -1.78 -4.99 10.16
C MET A 1 -2.66 -4.63 8.98
N ALA A 2 -2.09 -4.19 7.86
CA ALA A 2 -2.86 -4.02 6.63
C ALA A 2 -3.01 -5.41 6.01
N GLU A 3 -3.90 -6.19 6.60
CA GLU A 3 -4.34 -7.42 6.00
C GLU A 3 -4.98 -6.98 4.68
N LEU A 4 -4.52 -7.54 3.55
CA LEU A 4 -5.32 -7.53 2.33
C LEU A 4 -6.66 -8.09 2.78
N GLN A 5 -7.61 -7.19 3.03
CA GLN A 5 -8.84 -7.51 3.71
C GLN A 5 -9.45 -8.60 2.84
N THR A 6 -9.43 -9.84 3.34
CA THR A 6 -9.94 -10.96 2.59
C THR A 6 -11.41 -10.63 2.40
N THR A 7 -11.76 -10.15 1.21
CA THR A 7 -13.13 -10.25 0.71
C THR A 7 -13.56 -11.65 1.12
N GLU A 8 -14.66 -11.83 1.86
CA GLU A 8 -15.01 -13.12 2.48
C GLU A 8 -15.23 -14.27 1.46
N GLY A 9 -14.97 -14.02 0.18
CA GLY A 9 -14.93 -14.97 -0.91
C GLY A 9 -13.49 -15.36 -1.33
N GLY A 10 -13.41 -16.39 -2.17
CA GLY A 10 -12.13 -16.90 -2.66
C GLY A 10 -11.45 -15.95 -3.64
N TYR A 11 -10.37 -16.43 -4.28
CA TYR A 11 -9.64 -15.68 -5.29
C TYR A 11 -10.53 -15.07 -6.40
N SER A 12 -11.54 -15.81 -6.87
CA SER A 12 -12.48 -15.32 -7.88
C SER A 12 -13.29 -14.11 -7.40
N ASP A 13 -13.70 -14.09 -6.14
CA ASP A 13 -14.47 -12.98 -5.55
C ASP A 13 -13.59 -11.74 -5.35
N PHE A 14 -12.31 -11.94 -5.02
CA PHE A 14 -11.33 -10.85 -5.02
C PHE A 14 -11.16 -10.23 -6.41
N ILE A 15 -10.96 -11.06 -7.45
CA ILE A 15 -10.83 -10.55 -8.82
C ILE A 15 -12.11 -9.86 -9.27
N TRP A 16 -13.28 -10.42 -8.97
CA TRP A 16 -14.57 -9.78 -9.23
C TRP A 16 -14.66 -8.41 -8.55
N PHE A 17 -14.32 -8.32 -7.26
CA PHE A 17 -14.26 -7.07 -6.51
C PHE A 17 -13.31 -6.04 -7.14
N CYS A 18 -12.14 -6.44 -7.63
CA CYS A 18 -11.21 -5.53 -8.31
C CYS A 18 -11.83 -4.86 -9.55
N PHE A 19 -12.78 -5.51 -10.22
CA PHE A 19 -13.40 -4.99 -11.43
C PHE A 19 -14.78 -4.34 -11.21
N THR A 20 -15.52 -4.75 -10.19
CA THR A 20 -16.90 -4.30 -9.98
C THR A 20 -17.15 -3.63 -8.62
N GLY A 21 -16.18 -3.67 -7.71
CA GLY A 21 -16.27 -3.08 -6.39
C GLY A 21 -16.06 -1.57 -6.40
N ASP A 22 -16.52 -0.92 -5.33
CA ASP A 22 -16.23 0.49 -5.07
C ASP A 22 -14.83 0.64 -4.46
N LEU A 23 -13.81 0.62 -5.32
CA LEU A 23 -12.41 0.81 -4.92
C LEU A 23 -12.17 2.21 -4.34
N GLU A 24 -12.96 3.20 -4.75
CA GLU A 24 -12.81 4.58 -4.30
C GLU A 24 -13.24 4.72 -2.85
N GLY A 25 -14.44 4.24 -2.50
CA GLY A 25 -14.91 4.19 -1.11
C GLY A 25 -14.04 3.29 -0.25
N PHE A 26 -13.69 2.10 -0.75
CA PHE A 26 -12.92 1.11 0.00
C PHE A 26 -11.51 1.58 0.38
N TYR A 27 -10.79 2.24 -0.53
CA TYR A 27 -9.44 2.76 -0.28
C TYR A 27 -9.41 4.24 0.11
N SER A 28 -10.55 4.87 0.39
CA SER A 28 -10.64 6.30 0.74
C SER A 28 -9.72 6.69 1.91
N GLY A 29 -9.62 5.83 2.94
CA GLY A 29 -8.73 6.04 4.09
C GLY A 29 -7.23 5.88 3.80
N PHE A 30 -6.87 5.39 2.61
CA PHE A 30 -5.49 5.19 2.16
C PHE A 30 -5.04 6.20 1.09
N ARG A 31 -5.90 7.17 0.73
CA ARG A 31 -5.61 8.21 -0.25
C ARG A 31 -5.30 9.55 0.44
N TRP A 32 -4.57 10.41 -0.25
CA TRP A 32 -4.25 11.78 0.17
C TRP A 32 -4.42 12.72 -1.02
N ASP A 33 -4.60 14.02 -0.78
CA ASP A 33 -4.80 14.97 -1.88
C ASP A 33 -3.64 14.94 -2.87
N GLY A 34 -3.95 14.71 -4.16
CA GLY A 34 -2.95 14.63 -5.23
C GLY A 34 -2.28 13.26 -5.41
N TRP A 35 -2.70 12.23 -4.67
CA TRP A 35 -2.13 10.88 -4.77
C TRP A 35 -2.10 10.32 -6.18
N GLU A 36 -3.11 10.62 -7.02
CA GLU A 36 -3.17 10.15 -8.41
C GLU A 36 -1.98 10.63 -9.24
N SER A 37 -1.65 11.92 -9.11
CA SER A 37 -0.54 12.52 -9.86
C SER A 37 0.81 11.98 -9.41
N GLU A 38 0.93 11.72 -8.11
CA GLU A 38 2.17 11.19 -7.53
C GLU A 38 2.37 9.71 -7.84
N VAL A 39 1.30 8.91 -7.84
CA VAL A 39 1.33 7.51 -8.30
C VAL A 39 1.62 7.44 -9.80
N GLN A 40 1.04 8.34 -10.61
CA GLN A 40 1.30 8.38 -12.05
C GLN A 40 2.78 8.67 -12.38
N ALA A 41 3.49 9.35 -11.49
CA ALA A 41 4.92 9.65 -11.64
C ALA A 41 5.85 8.50 -11.23
N LEU A 42 5.33 7.41 -10.62
CA LEU A 42 6.12 6.25 -10.25
C LEU A 42 6.41 5.37 -11.47
N ASP A 43 7.64 4.85 -11.51
CA ASP A 43 7.97 3.74 -12.41
C ASP A 43 7.36 2.42 -11.91
N GLY A 44 7.14 1.47 -12.83
CA GLY A 44 6.52 0.18 -12.51
C GLY A 44 7.34 -0.73 -11.57
N ASP A 45 8.59 -0.37 -11.28
CA ASP A 45 9.48 -1.03 -10.34
C ASP A 45 9.67 -0.24 -9.03
N GLN A 46 8.85 0.79 -8.80
CA GLN A 46 8.90 1.65 -7.61
C GLN A 46 7.61 1.55 -6.77
N GLY A 47 7.73 1.97 -5.52
CA GLY A 47 6.60 2.17 -4.61
C GLY A 47 6.90 3.25 -3.57
N PHE A 48 5.88 3.68 -2.83
CA PHE A 48 6.06 4.65 -1.75
C PHE A 48 6.48 3.97 -0.45
N ASN A 49 7.61 4.38 0.12
CA ASN A 49 7.88 4.19 1.54
C ASN A 49 7.26 5.37 2.31
N VAL A 50 6.41 5.09 3.30
CA VAL A 50 5.69 6.10 4.08
C VAL A 50 6.12 6.01 5.55
N TYR A 51 6.40 7.14 6.19
CA TYR A 51 6.78 7.22 7.60
C TYR A 51 5.91 8.23 8.38
N PRO A 52 5.29 7.82 9.51
CA PRO A 52 5.25 6.46 10.05
C PRO A 52 4.55 5.46 9.10
N PRO A 53 4.89 4.15 9.13
CA PRO A 53 4.30 3.14 8.24
C PRO A 53 2.78 3.14 8.25
N LEU A 54 2.14 2.78 7.14
CA LEU A 54 0.68 2.83 6.98
C LEU A 54 -0.09 2.02 8.04
N PHE A 55 0.52 0.95 8.57
CA PHE A 55 -0.05 0.11 9.60
C PHE A 55 0.24 0.56 11.04
N ALA A 56 1.05 1.62 11.22
CA ALA A 56 1.34 2.23 12.50
C ALA A 56 0.44 3.44 12.77
N GLU A 57 0.22 3.73 14.05
CA GLU A 57 -0.41 4.98 14.46
C GLU A 57 0.40 6.17 13.94
N GLY A 58 -0.29 7.18 13.42
CA GLY A 58 0.31 8.38 12.87
C GLY A 58 -0.75 9.35 12.38
N GLY A 59 -0.34 10.58 12.08
CA GLY A 59 -1.21 11.62 11.57
C GLY A 59 -1.83 11.32 10.20
N PRO A 60 -2.64 12.25 9.67
CA PRO A 60 -3.26 12.15 8.35
C PRO A 60 -2.25 11.77 7.26
N LEU A 61 -2.63 10.95 6.28
CA LEU A 61 -1.71 10.46 5.25
C LEU A 61 -1.07 11.58 4.43
N GLY A 62 -1.78 12.68 4.19
CA GLY A 62 -1.25 13.85 3.50
C GLY A 62 -0.10 14.57 4.24
N GLU A 63 0.04 14.35 5.55
CA GLU A 63 1.11 14.93 6.38
C GLU A 63 2.27 13.96 6.62
N ARG A 64 2.12 12.69 6.23
CA ARG A 64 3.17 11.69 6.42
C ARG A 64 4.28 11.88 5.41
N SER A 65 5.52 11.67 5.87
CA SER A 65 6.68 11.69 4.99
C SER A 65 6.64 10.48 4.06
N ARG A 66 6.94 10.70 2.78
CA ARG A 66 6.89 9.65 1.78
C ARG A 66 7.92 9.85 0.68
N ALA A 67 8.48 8.75 0.21
CA ALA A 67 9.50 8.73 -0.84
C ALA A 67 9.26 7.57 -1.80
N ALA A 68 9.43 7.83 -3.10
CA ALA A 68 9.51 6.80 -4.12
C ALA A 68 10.81 6.01 -3.94
N VAL A 69 10.70 4.70 -3.79
CA VAL A 69 11.84 3.78 -3.62
C VAL A 69 11.66 2.56 -4.51
N PRO A 70 12.73 1.83 -4.86
CA PRO A 70 12.61 0.56 -5.56
C PRO A 70 11.71 -0.42 -4.79
N ILE A 71 10.80 -1.09 -5.48
CA ILE A 71 9.83 -2.03 -4.88
C ILE A 71 10.54 -3.13 -4.08
N LYS A 72 11.73 -3.56 -4.54
CA LYS A 72 12.58 -4.52 -3.83
C LYS A 72 12.93 -4.07 -2.42
N ALA A 73 13.20 -2.78 -2.20
CA ALA A 73 13.52 -2.25 -0.89
C ALA A 73 12.32 -2.37 0.07
N LEU A 74 11.10 -2.18 -0.44
CA LEU A 74 9.88 -2.35 0.33
C LEU A 74 9.65 -3.83 0.71
N TYR A 75 9.88 -4.76 -0.22
CA TYR A 75 9.80 -6.19 0.08
C TYR A 75 10.83 -6.62 1.12
N THR A 76 12.09 -6.20 0.99
CA THR A 76 13.10 -6.50 2.00
C THR A 76 12.74 -5.92 3.36
N LEU A 77 12.14 -4.72 3.41
CA LEU A 77 11.77 -4.08 4.67
C LEU A 77 10.55 -4.72 5.37
N TYR A 78 9.53 -5.14 4.60
CA TYR A 78 8.23 -5.55 5.16
C TYR A 78 7.88 -7.02 5.01
N ALA A 79 8.41 -7.72 4.00
CA ALA A 79 8.07 -9.12 3.70
C ALA A 79 9.13 -10.10 4.22
N GLU A 80 10.39 -9.66 4.36
CA GLU A 80 11.50 -10.49 4.82
C GLU A 80 12.09 -9.94 6.13
N PRO A 81 11.42 -10.12 7.28
CA PRO A 81 11.90 -9.58 8.55
C PRO A 81 13.18 -10.24 9.09
N ASP A 82 13.67 -11.34 8.49
CA ASP A 82 14.81 -12.08 9.06
C ASP A 82 15.48 -13.05 8.06
N LEU A 83 16.63 -12.67 7.50
CA LEU A 83 17.62 -13.60 6.91
C LEU A 83 19.03 -13.45 7.52
N GLU A 84 19.20 -12.62 8.56
CA GLU A 84 20.49 -12.44 9.27
C GLU A 84 20.47 -12.87 10.75
N ARG A 85 19.46 -13.64 11.19
CA ARG A 85 19.46 -14.28 12.53
C ARG A 85 19.62 -15.80 12.46
N SER A 86 20.57 -16.28 11.66
CA SER A 86 21.12 -17.64 11.77
C SER A 86 22.56 -17.62 12.25
#